data_AF-A0A524P4I5-F1
#
_entry.id   AF-A0A524P4I5-F1
#
_cell.length_a   1.000
_cell.length_b   1.000
_cell.length_c   1.000
_cell.angle_alpha   90.00
_cell.angle_beta   90.00
_cell.angle_gamma   90.00
#
_symmetry.space_group_name_H-M   'P 1'
#
loop_
_entity.id
_entity.type
_entity.pdbx_description
1 polymer ?
#
loop_
_entity_poly.entity_id
_entity_poly.type
_entity_poly.pdbx_seq_one_letter_code
_entity_poly.pdbx_strand_id
1 'polypeptide(L)'
;MYYVSIYMDRQSRPLAVFAGKKDRVIPVGFGSASFVHSFYDPELIETALQILTVTQYQGLAGVEFKKDSRDETYKLIEVNTRFGMWDGLGAKCGMDIAYIAYRDTLNLPVKPSSSYRTGVIWLDWQRDLRAAVAYRRKGTLTWRAWFSSLRGEKMWAIYSRSDPLPGIFFTFRLIQKFLGRLFSCNQS
;
A
#
# COMPACT_ATOMS: atom_id res chain seq x y z
N MET A 1 8.55 -5.00 -0.05
CA MET A 1 8.84 -3.73 0.67
C MET A 1 7.86 -3.62 1.81
N TYR A 2 8.22 -2.91 2.86
CA TYR A 2 7.43 -2.82 4.10
C TYR A 2 7.09 -1.36 4.36
N TYR A 3 5.94 -1.11 4.94
CA TYR A 3 5.47 0.25 5.19
C TYR A 3 4.64 0.28 6.46
N VAL A 4 4.88 1.29 7.28
CA VAL A 4 4.13 1.53 8.52
C VAL A 4 3.47 2.91 8.42
N SER A 5 2.14 2.93 8.47
CA SER A 5 1.34 4.14 8.58
C SER A 5 1.07 4.40 10.06
N ILE A 6 1.43 5.59 10.52
CA ILE A 6 1.41 5.99 11.93
C ILE A 6 0.76 7.37 12.03
N TYR A 7 -0.03 7.59 13.07
CA TYR A 7 -0.44 8.95 13.45
C TYR A 7 0.13 9.28 14.84
N MET A 8 0.89 10.37 14.90
CA MET A 8 1.51 10.91 16.10
C MET A 8 0.72 12.13 16.59
N ASP A 9 0.38 12.17 17.88
CA ASP A 9 -0.28 13.33 18.49
C ASP A 9 0.65 14.54 18.63
N ARG A 10 0.14 15.63 19.21
CA ARG A 10 0.90 16.87 19.49
C ARG A 10 2.06 16.69 20.48
N GLN A 11 2.17 15.55 21.16
CA GLN A 11 3.27 15.20 22.06
C GLN A 11 4.19 14.13 21.44
N SER A 12 4.06 13.87 20.14
CA SER A 12 4.80 12.82 19.44
C SER A 12 4.59 11.43 20.06
N ARG A 13 3.36 11.15 20.52
CA ARG A 13 2.93 9.82 20.98
C ARG A 13 2.06 9.17 19.91
N PRO A 14 2.23 7.87 19.63
CA PRO A 14 1.43 7.20 18.63
C PRO A 14 -0.01 6.99 19.11
N LEU A 15 -0.99 7.45 18.34
CA LEU A 15 -2.42 7.14 18.56
C LEU A 15 -2.90 6.00 17.68
N ALA A 16 -2.26 5.79 16.53
CA ALA A 16 -2.62 4.75 15.58
C ALA A 16 -1.38 4.20 14.88
N VAL A 17 -1.37 2.88 14.68
CA VAL A 17 -0.32 2.19 13.91
C VAL A 17 -0.94 1.12 13.02
N PHE A 18 -0.54 1.09 11.77
CA PHE A 18 -0.91 0.07 10.80
C PHE A 18 0.29 -0.28 9.92
N ALA A 19 0.57 -1.57 9.74
CA ALA A 19 1.65 -2.02 8.85
C ALA A 19 1.11 -2.85 7.67
N GLY A 20 1.71 -2.62 6.50
CA GLY A 20 1.46 -3.38 5.27
C GLY A 20 2.73 -3.79 4.54
N LYS A 21 2.71 -4.98 3.94
CA LYS A 21 3.80 -5.49 3.10
C LYS A 21 3.40 -5.42 1.64
N LYS A 22 4.17 -4.66 0.86
CA LYS A 22 4.05 -4.59 -0.60
C LYS A 22 4.71 -5.84 -1.19
N ASP A 23 3.92 -6.86 -1.53
CA ASP A 23 4.44 -8.08 -2.16
C ASP A 23 4.75 -7.87 -3.64
N ARG A 24 3.97 -7.02 -4.31
CA ARG A 24 4.17 -6.70 -5.72
C ARG A 24 4.09 -5.20 -5.96
N VAL A 25 5.06 -4.72 -6.72
CA VAL A 25 5.19 -3.33 -7.14
C VAL A 25 5.43 -3.27 -8.65
N ILE A 26 5.01 -2.18 -9.29
CA ILE A 26 5.24 -1.95 -10.72
C ILE A 26 5.76 -0.53 -10.97
N PRO A 27 6.93 -0.35 -11.63
CA PRO A 27 7.87 -1.35 -12.14
C PRO A 27 8.50 -2.26 -11.06
N VAL A 28 8.93 -3.47 -11.44
CA VAL A 28 9.48 -4.46 -10.50
C VAL A 28 10.78 -3.95 -9.87
N GLY A 29 10.78 -3.75 -8.55
CA GLY A 29 11.95 -3.40 -7.74
C GLY A 29 11.97 -1.97 -7.20
N PHE A 30 11.25 -1.03 -7.83
CA PHE A 30 11.26 0.40 -7.46
C PHE A 30 9.94 1.13 -7.77
N GLY A 31 8.86 0.38 -7.98
CA GLY A 31 7.58 0.92 -8.40
C GLY A 31 6.57 1.16 -7.28
N SER A 32 5.37 1.60 -7.68
CA SER A 32 4.22 1.71 -6.78
C SER A 32 3.61 0.34 -6.49
N ALA A 33 2.98 0.20 -5.33
CA ALA A 33 2.27 -1.02 -4.95
C ALA A 33 1.17 -1.39 -5.95
N SER A 34 1.07 -2.69 -6.26
CA SER A 34 -0.08 -3.29 -6.95
C SER A 34 -0.81 -4.30 -6.07
N PHE A 35 -0.09 -4.93 -5.14
CA PHE A 35 -0.61 -5.87 -4.17
C PHE A 35 0.08 -5.66 -2.82
N VAL A 36 -0.74 -5.45 -1.79
CA VAL A 36 -0.30 -5.26 -0.41
C VAL A 36 -1.14 -6.17 0.48
N HIS A 37 -0.56 -6.75 1.52
CA HIS A 37 -1.35 -7.34 2.62
C HIS A 37 -1.04 -6.64 3.93
N SER A 38 -2.06 -6.51 4.77
CA SER A 38 -1.86 -6.11 6.17
C SER A 38 -1.06 -7.19 6.89
N PHE A 39 -0.08 -6.77 7.67
CA PHE A 39 0.76 -7.65 8.45
C PHE A 39 1.11 -6.98 9.77
N TYR A 40 1.71 -7.73 10.68
CA TYR A 40 2.17 -7.20 11.96
C TYR A 40 3.60 -7.66 12.19
N ASP A 41 4.47 -6.71 12.52
CA ASP A 41 5.85 -6.94 12.91
C ASP A 41 6.21 -5.89 13.96
N PRO A 42 6.35 -6.26 15.24
CA PRO A 42 6.60 -5.31 16.31
C PRO A 42 7.97 -4.63 16.18
N GLU A 43 9.00 -5.31 15.68
CA GLU A 43 10.35 -4.75 15.53
C GLU A 43 10.37 -3.63 14.49
N LEU A 44 9.69 -3.86 13.35
CA LEU A 44 9.53 -2.84 12.33
C LEU A 44 8.75 -1.63 12.84
N ILE A 45 7.65 -1.88 13.56
CA ILE A 45 6.81 -0.82 14.12
C ILE A 45 7.61 0.02 15.11
N GLU A 46 8.37 -0.62 16.00
CA GLU A 46 9.22 0.06 16.97
C GLU A 46 10.28 0.91 16.25
N THR A 47 10.95 0.36 15.23
CA THR A 47 11.93 1.09 14.42
C THR A 47 11.32 2.34 13.79
N ALA A 48 10.10 2.23 13.24
CA ALA A 48 9.38 3.37 12.66
C ALA A 48 9.01 4.42 13.72
N LEU A 49 8.54 3.99 14.89
CA LEU A 49 8.20 4.89 16.00
C LEU A 49 9.41 5.63 16.53
N GLN A 50 10.56 4.97 16.69
CA GLN A 50 11.79 5.60 17.15
C GLN A 50 12.21 6.77 16.25
N ILE A 51 12.14 6.60 14.92
CA ILE A 51 12.42 7.67 13.95
C ILE A 51 11.51 8.89 14.18
N LEU A 52 10.21 8.66 14.37
CA LEU A 52 9.22 9.73 14.53
C LEU A 52 9.31 10.41 15.90
N THR A 53 9.53 9.65 16.97
CA THR A 53 9.62 10.18 18.34
C THR A 53 10.91 10.98 18.54
N VAL A 54 12.07 10.52 18.05
CA VAL A 54 13.34 11.26 18.18
C VAL A 54 13.27 12.60 17.43
N THR A 55 12.53 12.66 16.33
CA THR A 55 12.33 13.89 15.55
C THR A 55 11.18 14.76 16.07
N GLN A 56 10.50 14.33 17.14
CA GLN A 56 9.30 14.98 17.69
C GLN A 56 8.23 15.22 16.61
N TYR A 57 8.11 14.27 15.68
CA TYR A 57 7.18 14.35 14.57
C TYR A 57 5.73 14.35 15.07
N GLN A 58 4.87 15.10 14.37
CA GLN A 58 3.45 15.23 14.65
C GLN A 58 2.63 15.00 13.38
N GLY A 59 1.47 14.38 13.55
CA GLY A 59 0.57 14.07 12.46
C GLY A 59 0.86 12.72 11.82
N LEU A 60 0.40 12.56 10.57
CA LEU A 60 0.48 11.30 9.86
C LEU A 60 1.87 11.09 9.24
N ALA A 61 2.43 9.91 9.42
CA ALA A 61 3.64 9.46 8.75
C ALA A 61 3.48 8.07 8.14
N GLY A 62 4.01 7.92 6.93
CA GLY A 62 4.17 6.66 6.23
C GLY A 62 5.63 6.32 6.08
N VAL A 63 6.14 5.42 6.92
CA VAL A 63 7.56 5.05 6.96
C VAL A 63 7.78 3.81 6.11
N GLU A 64 8.58 3.93 5.04
CA GLU A 64 8.85 2.84 4.11
C GLU A 64 10.24 2.23 4.34
N PHE A 65 10.28 0.90 4.33
CA PHE A 65 11.48 0.12 4.53
C PHE A 65 11.64 -0.95 3.45
N LYS A 66 12.90 -1.34 3.25
CA LYS A 66 13.27 -2.56 2.53
C LYS A 66 14.05 -3.46 3.48
N LYS A 67 13.68 -4.74 3.54
CA LYS A 67 14.43 -5.74 4.29
C LYS A 67 15.59 -6.23 3.42
N ASP A 68 16.81 -6.09 3.92
CA ASP A 68 18.01 -6.57 3.25
C ASP A 68 18.14 -8.08 3.48
N SER A 69 18.24 -8.86 2.41
CA SER A 69 18.29 -10.33 2.51
C SER A 69 19.65 -10.87 2.94
N ARG A 70 20.68 -10.02 3.06
CA ARG A 70 22.03 -10.43 3.49
C ARG A 70 22.13 -10.53 5.00
N ASP A 71 21.44 -9.64 5.71
CA ASP A 71 21.49 -9.51 7.17
C ASP A 71 20.11 -9.55 7.83
N GLU A 72 19.02 -9.69 7.05
CA GLU A 72 17.63 -9.69 7.52
C GLU A 72 17.21 -8.43 8.28
N THR A 73 17.88 -7.29 8.04
CA THR A 73 17.55 -6.03 8.71
C THR A 73 16.70 -5.09 7.84
N TYR A 74 15.86 -4.28 8.49
CA TYR A 74 15.10 -3.23 7.83
C TYR A 74 15.97 -2.00 7.57
N LYS A 75 16.04 -1.57 6.30
CA LYS A 75 16.69 -0.33 5.88
C LYS A 75 15.62 0.70 5.49
N LEU A 76 15.68 1.88 6.09
CA LEU A 76 14.79 3.00 5.78
C LEU A 76 14.96 3.42 4.31
N ILE A 77 13.85 3.61 3.61
CA ILE A 77 13.82 4.12 2.23
C ILE A 77 13.32 5.56 2.22
N GLU A 78 12.17 5.82 2.83
CA GLU A 78 11.55 7.15 2.88
C GLU A 78 10.58 7.31 4.06
N VAL A 79 10.34 8.56 4.46
CA VAL A 79 9.27 8.96 5.37
C VAL A 79 8.32 9.88 4.60
N ASN A 80 7.08 9.45 4.42
CA ASN A 80 6.03 10.24 3.77
C ASN A 80 5.19 10.96 4.82
N THR A 81 5.12 12.28 4.77
CA THR A 81 4.30 13.09 5.69
C THR A 81 2.85 13.27 5.21
N ARG A 82 2.31 12.25 4.53
CA ARG A 82 0.97 12.24 3.91
C ARG A 82 0.44 10.82 3.77
N PHE A 83 -0.87 10.71 3.53
CA PHE A 83 -1.50 9.42 3.27
C PHE A 83 -0.92 8.76 2.01
N GLY A 84 -0.60 7.49 2.15
CA GLY A 84 -0.28 6.57 1.08
C GLY A 84 -1.53 6.12 0.33
N MET A 85 -1.30 5.60 -0.87
CA MET A 85 -2.35 5.14 -1.78
C MET A 85 -3.27 4.07 -1.18
N TRP A 86 -2.78 3.28 -0.24
CA TRP A 86 -3.48 2.13 0.33
C TRP A 86 -3.65 2.22 1.86
N ASP A 87 -3.40 3.38 2.47
CA ASP A 87 -3.54 3.56 3.93
C ASP A 87 -4.95 3.29 4.43
N GLY A 88 -5.97 3.48 3.57
CA GLY A 88 -7.35 3.10 3.84
C GLY A 88 -7.54 1.59 4.10
N LEU A 89 -6.58 0.74 3.74
CA LEU A 89 -6.55 -0.66 4.14
C LEU A 89 -6.53 -0.79 5.67
N GLY A 90 -5.91 0.16 6.38
CA GLY A 90 -5.94 0.23 7.84
C GLY A 90 -7.37 0.26 8.37
N ALA A 91 -8.21 1.18 7.84
CA ALA A 91 -9.61 1.28 8.24
C ALA A 91 -10.37 -0.02 7.99
N LYS A 92 -10.15 -0.67 6.83
CA LYS A 92 -10.71 -2.00 6.54
C LYS A 92 -10.25 -3.05 7.56
N CYS A 93 -9.03 -2.96 8.07
CA CYS A 93 -8.48 -3.83 9.11
C CYS A 93 -8.93 -3.47 10.53
N GLY A 94 -9.69 -2.39 10.72
CA GLY A 94 -10.12 -1.89 12.04
C GLY A 94 -9.23 -0.80 12.64
N MET A 95 -8.25 -0.30 11.89
CA MET A 95 -7.38 0.83 12.26
C MET A 95 -7.64 2.03 11.34
N ASP A 96 -8.68 2.80 11.63
CA ASP A 96 -8.99 4.00 10.85
C ASP A 96 -8.12 5.18 11.31
N ILE A 97 -6.92 5.26 10.72
CA ILE A 97 -5.94 6.32 11.03
C ILE A 97 -6.49 7.70 10.65
N ALA A 98 -7.26 7.82 9.56
CA ALA A 98 -7.85 9.10 9.16
C ALA A 98 -8.89 9.57 10.17
N TYR A 99 -9.73 8.67 10.66
CA TYR A 99 -10.69 8.97 11.73
C TYR A 99 -10.00 9.35 13.05
N ILE A 100 -8.93 8.64 13.41
CA ILE A 100 -8.13 8.97 14.60
C ILE A 100 -7.50 10.36 14.47
N ALA A 101 -6.90 10.67 13.31
CA ALA A 101 -6.33 11.97 13.02
C ALA A 101 -7.36 13.11 13.10
N TYR A 102 -8.56 12.87 12.55
CA TYR A 102 -9.68 13.80 12.63
C TYR A 102 -10.09 14.09 14.09
N ARG A 103 -10.24 13.04 14.91
CA ARG A 103 -10.62 13.20 16.32
C ARG A 103 -9.57 13.96 17.11
N ASP A 104 -8.29 13.61 16.97
CA ASP A 104 -7.19 14.29 17.66
C ASP A 104 -7.11 15.77 17.25
N THR A 105 -7.27 16.07 15.96
CA THR A 105 -7.31 17.44 15.44
C THR A 105 -8.39 18.28 16.12
N LEU A 106 -9.55 17.68 16.41
CA LEU A 106 -10.67 18.31 17.11
C LEU A 106 -10.58 18.24 18.65
N ASN A 107 -9.48 17.73 19.21
CA ASN A 107 -9.32 17.45 20.65
C ASN A 107 -10.42 16.54 21.21
N LEU A 108 -11.00 15.66 20.38
CA LEU A 108 -11.94 14.65 20.83
C LEU A 108 -11.18 13.49 21.46
N PRO A 109 -11.76 12.77 22.45
CA PRO A 109 -11.09 11.63 23.07
C PRO A 109 -10.70 10.57 22.04
N VAL A 110 -9.43 10.20 21.98
CA VAL A 110 -8.95 9.08 21.16
C VAL A 110 -8.43 8.01 22.11
N LYS A 111 -8.84 6.76 21.90
CA LYS A 111 -8.21 5.61 22.55
C LYS A 111 -7.10 5.13 21.62
N PRO A 112 -5.81 5.21 22.01
CA PRO A 112 -4.73 4.67 21.20
C PRO A 112 -4.98 3.19 20.92
N SER A 113 -4.72 2.76 19.70
CA SER A 113 -4.81 1.36 19.31
C SER A 113 -3.69 0.99 18.36
N SER A 114 -3.16 -0.21 18.54
CA SER A 114 -2.22 -0.88 17.65
C SER A 114 -2.76 -2.23 17.16
N SER A 115 -4.00 -2.58 17.54
CA SER A 115 -4.64 -3.84 17.17
C SER A 115 -5.45 -3.67 15.90
N TYR A 116 -5.16 -4.50 14.90
CA TYR A 116 -5.87 -4.56 13.63
C TYR A 116 -5.78 -5.95 13.03
N ARG A 117 -6.68 -6.26 12.10
CA ARG A 117 -6.72 -7.55 11.41
C ARG A 117 -5.57 -7.65 10.39
N THR A 118 -4.84 -8.75 10.41
CA THR A 118 -3.77 -9.06 9.45
C THR A 118 -4.27 -9.96 8.31
N GLY A 119 -3.53 -10.01 7.20
CA GLY A 119 -3.84 -10.85 6.05
C GLY A 119 -4.92 -10.30 5.11
N VAL A 120 -5.40 -9.07 5.34
CA VAL A 120 -6.35 -8.39 4.44
C VAL A 120 -5.56 -7.77 3.28
N ILE A 121 -6.02 -7.98 2.06
CA ILE A 121 -5.29 -7.58 0.85
C ILE A 121 -5.82 -6.25 0.34
N TRP A 122 -4.92 -5.33 -0.04
CA TRP A 122 -5.23 -4.26 -0.96
C TRP A 122 -4.73 -4.61 -2.36
N LEU A 123 -5.58 -4.44 -3.37
CA LEU A 123 -5.31 -4.90 -4.73
C LEU A 123 -5.77 -3.88 -5.77
N ASP A 124 -4.82 -3.41 -6.59
CA ASP A 124 -5.10 -2.79 -7.88
C ASP A 124 -5.01 -3.87 -8.97
N TRP A 125 -6.17 -4.37 -9.41
CA TRP A 125 -6.24 -5.48 -10.37
C TRP A 125 -5.46 -5.22 -11.66
N GLN A 126 -5.59 -4.02 -12.24
CA GLN A 126 -4.98 -3.70 -13.52
C GLN A 126 -3.46 -3.60 -13.40
N ARG A 127 -2.98 -2.93 -12.33
CA ARG A 127 -1.54 -2.86 -12.04
C ARG A 127 -0.99 -4.23 -11.69
N ASP A 128 -1.72 -5.02 -10.93
CA ASP A 128 -1.22 -6.30 -10.43
C ASP A 128 -1.15 -7.37 -11.50
N LEU A 129 -2.08 -7.38 -12.46
CA LEU A 129 -1.96 -8.24 -13.63
C LEU A 129 -0.70 -7.91 -14.45
N ARG A 130 -0.42 -6.62 -14.67
CA ARG A 130 0.81 -6.18 -15.36
C ARG A 130 2.06 -6.52 -14.55
N ALA A 131 2.00 -6.36 -13.22
CA ALA A 131 3.08 -6.76 -12.33
C ALA A 131 3.30 -8.28 -12.42
N ALA A 132 2.25 -9.09 -12.36
CA ALA A 132 2.35 -10.55 -12.46
C ALA A 132 3.02 -11.01 -13.75
N VAL A 133 2.67 -10.42 -14.89
CA VAL A 133 3.36 -10.66 -16.17
C VAL A 133 4.86 -10.30 -16.07
N ALA A 134 5.18 -9.14 -15.50
CA ALA A 134 6.57 -8.69 -15.36
C ALA A 134 7.40 -9.58 -14.42
N TYR A 135 6.85 -9.97 -13.26
CA TYR A 135 7.50 -10.89 -12.33
C TYR A 135 7.65 -12.28 -12.95
N ARG A 136 6.65 -12.77 -13.70
CA ARG A 136 6.71 -14.04 -14.41
C ARG A 136 7.81 -14.08 -15.48
N ARG A 137 7.99 -12.98 -16.23
CA ARG A 137 9.07 -12.81 -17.20
C ARG A 137 10.45 -12.80 -16.53
N LYS A 138 10.55 -12.27 -15.30
CA LYS A 138 11.77 -12.34 -14.48
C LYS A 138 11.97 -13.68 -13.75
N GLY A 139 11.05 -14.63 -13.89
CA GLY A 139 11.14 -15.95 -13.24
C GLY A 139 10.84 -15.95 -11.74
N THR A 140 10.40 -14.85 -11.15
CA THR A 140 10.21 -14.71 -9.69
C THR A 140 8.78 -14.98 -9.22
N LEU A 141 7.83 -15.20 -10.14
CA LEU A 141 6.45 -15.53 -9.82
C LEU A 141 5.85 -16.47 -10.87
N THR A 142 5.15 -17.52 -10.45
CA THR A 142 4.38 -18.40 -11.35
C THR A 142 2.92 -17.96 -11.42
N TRP A 143 2.21 -18.34 -12.50
CA TRP A 143 0.76 -18.07 -12.58
C TRP A 143 -0.01 -18.75 -11.45
N ARG A 144 0.35 -19.98 -11.08
CA ARG A 144 -0.25 -20.69 -9.94
C ARG A 144 -0.05 -19.93 -8.63
N ALA A 145 1.16 -19.45 -8.35
CA ALA A 145 1.44 -18.66 -7.17
C ALA A 145 0.69 -17.33 -7.17
N TRP A 146 0.59 -16.66 -8.33
CA TRP A 146 -0.19 -15.43 -8.47
C TRP A 146 -1.67 -15.66 -8.18
N PHE A 147 -2.33 -16.64 -8.82
CA PHE A 147 -3.73 -16.96 -8.55
C PHE A 147 -3.97 -17.37 -7.08
N SER A 148 -3.03 -18.11 -6.48
CA SER A 148 -3.11 -18.47 -5.06
C SER A 148 -3.02 -17.23 -4.16
N SER A 149 -2.17 -16.26 -4.49
CA SER A 149 -2.03 -15.02 -3.72
C SER A 149 -3.28 -14.14 -3.74
N LEU A 150 -4.17 -14.34 -4.70
CA LEU A 150 -5.43 -13.60 -4.81
C LEU A 150 -6.54 -14.17 -3.90
N ARG A 151 -6.28 -15.15 -3.04
CA ARG A 151 -7.27 -15.66 -2.08
C ARG A 151 -7.33 -14.79 -0.82
N GLY A 152 -8.48 -14.74 -0.17
CA GLY A 152 -8.68 -13.97 1.07
C GLY A 152 -9.48 -12.68 0.88
N GLU A 153 -9.69 -11.98 2.00
CA GLU A 153 -10.42 -10.70 2.07
C GLU A 153 -9.67 -9.59 1.34
N LYS A 154 -10.40 -8.72 0.62
CA LYS A 154 -9.80 -7.67 -0.23
C LYS A 154 -10.45 -6.30 -0.05
N MET A 155 -9.61 -5.28 -0.18
CA MET A 155 -9.95 -3.92 -0.54
C MET A 155 -9.45 -3.67 -1.97
N TRP A 156 -10.34 -3.24 -2.85
CA TRP A 156 -10.00 -2.95 -4.23
C TRP A 156 -9.58 -1.48 -4.38
N ALA A 157 -8.50 -1.21 -5.11
CA ALA A 157 -7.95 0.13 -5.26
C ALA A 157 -8.89 1.10 -5.99
N ILE A 158 -9.49 0.64 -7.09
CA ILE A 158 -10.36 1.43 -7.99
C ILE A 158 -11.70 0.72 -8.21
N TYR A 159 -11.72 -0.61 -8.06
CA TYR A 159 -12.91 -1.42 -8.30
C TYR A 159 -13.88 -1.31 -7.12
N SER A 160 -14.70 -0.27 -7.15
CA SER A 160 -15.94 -0.27 -6.38
C SER A 160 -16.92 -1.21 -7.08
N ARG A 161 -17.45 -2.22 -6.37
CA ARG A 161 -18.58 -3.03 -6.91
C ARG A 161 -19.80 -2.16 -7.24
N SER A 162 -19.85 -0.94 -6.71
CA SER A 162 -20.94 0.03 -6.87
C SER A 162 -20.75 0.98 -8.07
N ASP A 163 -19.58 0.98 -8.73
CA ASP A 163 -19.33 1.86 -9.89
C ASP A 163 -18.31 1.23 -10.86
N PRO A 164 -18.76 0.40 -11.83
CA PRO A 164 -17.89 -0.25 -12.81
C PRO A 164 -17.46 0.68 -13.96
N LEU A 165 -18.05 1.87 -14.08
CA LEU A 165 -17.85 2.80 -15.20
C LEU A 165 -16.40 3.28 -15.37
N PRO A 166 -15.62 3.57 -14.30
CA PRO A 166 -14.22 3.97 -14.45
C PRO A 166 -13.38 2.85 -15.07
N GLY A 167 -13.62 1.59 -14.68
CA GLY A 167 -12.89 0.44 -15.21
C GLY A 167 -13.10 0.23 -16.71
N ILE A 168 -14.33 0.43 -17.18
CA ILE A 168 -14.69 0.33 -18.61
C ILE A 168 -14.10 1.51 -19.40
N PHE A 169 -14.22 2.74 -18.90
CA PHE A 169 -13.72 3.93 -19.59
C PHE A 169 -12.18 3.92 -19.75
N PHE A 170 -11.45 3.51 -18.71
CA PHE A 170 -9.99 3.36 -18.79
C PHE A 170 -9.57 2.24 -19.76
N THR A 171 -10.31 1.13 -19.79
CA THR A 171 -10.05 0.04 -20.74
C THR A 171 -10.29 0.49 -22.18
N PHE A 172 -11.39 1.21 -22.43
CA PHE A 172 -11.71 1.75 -23.75
C PHE A 172 -10.67 2.76 -24.24
N ARG A 173 -10.20 3.68 -23.38
CA ARG A 173 -9.11 4.61 -23.70
C ARG A 173 -7.79 3.90 -24.02
N LEU A 174 -7.50 2.79 -23.33
CA LEU A 174 -6.30 2.00 -23.59
C LEU A 174 -6.37 1.32 -24.97
N ILE A 175 -7.53 0.76 -25.32
CA ILE A 175 -7.81 0.16 -26.63
C ILE A 175 -7.69 1.23 -27.73
N GLN A 176 -8.27 2.41 -27.54
CA GLN A 176 -8.15 3.51 -28.51
C GLN A 176 -6.70 3.96 -28.73
N LYS A 177 -5.91 4.09 -27.66
CA LYS A 177 -4.47 4.42 -27.78
C LYS A 177 -3.68 3.31 -28.48
N PHE A 178 -4.05 2.04 -28.27
CA PHE A 178 -3.39 0.90 -28.90
C PHE A 178 -3.74 0.80 -30.39
N LEU A 179 -5.02 0.97 -30.74
CA LEU A 179 -5.49 1.02 -32.13
C LEU A 179 -4.89 2.21 -32.88
N GLY A 180 -4.86 3.40 -32.27
CA GLY A 180 -4.24 4.58 -32.87
C GLY A 180 -2.77 4.34 -33.25
N ARG A 181 -2.01 3.64 -32.42
CA ARG A 181 -0.61 3.28 -32.71
C ARG A 181 -0.46 2.24 -33.82
N LEU A 182 -1.42 1.32 -33.96
CA LEU A 182 -1.44 0.33 -35.06
C LEU A 182 -1.76 1.00 -36.41
N PHE A 183 -2.68 1.98 -36.43
CA PHE A 183 -3.03 2.70 -37.66
C PHE A 183 -1.99 3.74 -38.09
N SER A 184 -1.15 4.25 -37.18
CA SER A 184 -0.01 5.13 -37.53
C SER A 184 1.19 4.39 -38.13
N CYS A 185 1.24 3.05 -38.04
CA CYS A 185 2.38 2.26 -38.53
C CYS A 185 2.19 1.75 -39.98
N ASN A 186 1.04 2.03 -40.61
CA ASN A 186 0.68 1.60 -41.97
C ASN A 186 0.73 2.73 -43.02
N GLN A 187 1.38 3.86 -42.72
CA GLN A 187 1.57 4.98 -43.66
C GLN A 187 3.04 5.38 -43.84
N SER A 188 3.94 4.39 -43.95
CA SER A 188 5.33 4.59 -44.38
C SER A 188 5.65 3.68 -45.55
#